data_AF-A0A931U2L1-F1
#
_entry.id   AF-A0A931U2L1-F1
#
_cell.length_a   1.000
_cell.length_b   1.000
_cell.length_c   1.000
_cell.angle_alpha   90.00
_cell.angle_beta   90.00
_cell.angle_gamma   90.00
#
_symmetry.space_group_name_H-M   'P 1'
#
loop_
_entity.id
_entity.type
_entity.pdbx_description
1 polymer ?
#
loop_
_entity_poly.entity_id
_entity_poly.type
_entity_poly.pdbx_seq_one_letter_code
_entity_poly.pdbx_strand_id
1 'polypeptide(L)'
;MTAAAALPAGLRARGVELAAVGDRLRWRAPAGVLDDSDRAALVENKQALLAALAAEERAAEANYRTDPRPELPDHSAWVRLLARAYEADGHDPAGVYGALHGMRCLGARLADDGNGLRLLPGELARDEYRALRQRWLLPHREALTLLLGEVGGEGAP
;
A
#
# COMPACT_ATOMS: atom_id res chain seq x y z
N MET A 1 -23.99 7.41 6.84
CA MET A 1 -22.82 8.28 6.60
C MET A 1 -23.11 9.61 7.27
N THR A 2 -22.33 10.03 8.27
CA THR A 2 -22.55 11.32 8.96
C THR A 2 -22.02 12.49 8.13
N ALA A 3 -22.55 13.70 8.33
CA ALA A 3 -22.13 14.90 7.60
C ALA A 3 -20.61 15.15 7.69
N ALA A 4 -20.00 14.85 8.84
CA ALA A 4 -18.56 14.96 9.06
C ALA A 4 -17.71 13.98 8.21
N ALA A 5 -18.25 12.81 7.84
CA ALA A 5 -17.54 11.83 7.00
C ALA A 5 -17.59 12.20 5.50
N ALA A 6 -18.56 13.01 5.07
CA ALA A 6 -18.69 13.46 3.68
C ALA A 6 -17.82 14.70 3.37
N LEU A 7 -17.45 15.46 4.40
CA LEU A 7 -16.69 16.71 4.28
C LEU A 7 -15.30 16.52 3.63
N PRO A 8 -14.48 15.50 4.01
CA PRO A 8 -13.20 15.24 3.33
C PRO A 8 -13.36 14.94 1.83
N ALA A 9 -14.36 14.13 1.46
CA ALA A 9 -14.59 13.76 0.06
C ALA A 9 -14.99 14.97 -0.79
N GLY A 10 -15.89 15.83 -0.29
CA GLY A 10 -16.32 17.05 -0.98
C GLY A 10 -15.21 18.11 -1.10
N LEU A 11 -14.33 18.21 -0.12
CA LEU A 11 -13.15 19.09 -0.16
C LEU A 11 -12.11 18.57 -1.17
N ARG A 12 -11.81 17.27 -1.14
CA ARG A 12 -10.87 16.63 -2.09
C ARG A 12 -11.35 16.72 -3.54
N ALA A 13 -12.64 16.59 -3.79
CA ALA A 13 -13.22 16.78 -5.12
C ALA A 13 -12.98 18.20 -5.68
N ARG A 14 -12.75 19.19 -4.81
CA ARG A 14 -12.40 20.58 -5.16
C ARG A 14 -10.88 20.82 -5.20
N GLY A 15 -10.07 19.78 -5.07
CA GLY A 15 -8.61 19.87 -5.06
C GLY A 15 -8.00 20.26 -3.72
N VAL A 16 -8.75 20.14 -2.62
CA VAL A 16 -8.22 20.37 -1.27
C VAL A 16 -7.60 19.09 -0.73
N GLU A 17 -6.31 19.14 -0.44
CA GLU A 17 -5.60 18.08 0.27
C GLU A 17 -5.74 18.28 1.78
N LEU A 18 -6.13 17.24 2.51
CA LEU A 18 -6.26 17.21 3.96
C LEU A 18 -5.28 16.19 4.54
N ALA A 19 -4.55 16.58 5.59
CA ALA A 19 -3.60 15.71 6.27
C ALA A 19 -3.69 15.87 7.79
N ALA A 20 -3.59 14.74 8.51
CA ALA A 20 -3.37 14.75 9.95
C ALA A 20 -1.86 14.81 10.22
N VAL A 21 -1.44 15.72 11.10
CA VAL A 21 -0.06 15.81 11.58
C VAL A 21 -0.11 15.86 13.10
N GLY A 22 -0.02 14.69 13.73
CA GLY A 22 -0.30 14.52 15.16
C GLY A 22 -1.75 14.89 15.47
N ASP A 23 -1.95 15.87 16.35
CA ASP A 23 -3.27 16.38 16.77
C ASP A 23 -3.77 17.58 15.94
N ARG A 24 -3.07 17.87 14.82
CA ARG A 24 -3.35 19.02 13.96
C ARG A 24 -3.87 18.59 12.60
N LEU A 25 -4.91 19.27 12.15
CA LEU A 25 -5.39 19.18 10.77
C LEU A 25 -4.61 20.20 9.94
N ARG A 26 -3.98 19.74 8.85
CA ARG A 26 -3.36 20.59 7.84
C ARG A 26 -4.10 20.43 6.53
N TRP A 27 -4.09 21.48 5.72
CA TRP A 27 -4.66 21.44 4.38
C TRP A 27 -3.87 22.27 3.39
N ARG A 28 -3.96 21.87 2.13
CA ARG A 28 -3.49 22.62 0.96
C ARG A 28 -4.66 22.75 0.00
N ALA A 29 -4.95 23.97 -0.44
CA ALA A 29 -6.05 24.25 -1.35
C ALA A 29 -5.61 25.25 -2.43
N PRO A 30 -6.15 25.18 -3.65
CA PRO A 30 -5.96 26.23 -4.64
C PRO A 30 -6.53 27.57 -4.13
N ALA A 31 -5.99 28.67 -4.65
CA ALA A 31 -6.43 30.01 -4.25
C ALA A 31 -7.93 30.20 -4.53
N GLY A 32 -8.68 30.70 -3.55
CA GLY A 32 -10.12 30.96 -3.67
C GLY A 32 -11.03 29.74 -3.56
N VAL A 33 -10.49 28.52 -3.39
CA VAL A 33 -11.31 27.29 -3.28
C VAL A 33 -11.95 27.12 -1.90
N LEU A 34 -11.28 27.61 -0.85
CA LEU A 34 -11.78 27.56 0.53
C LEU A 34 -12.36 28.91 0.93
N ASP A 35 -13.68 28.95 1.10
CA ASP A 35 -14.41 30.09 1.65
C ASP A 35 -14.45 30.06 3.19
N ASP A 36 -15.12 31.05 3.79
CA ASP A 36 -15.23 31.16 5.25
C ASP A 36 -16.13 30.06 5.86
N SER A 37 -17.11 29.58 5.11
CA SER A 37 -17.98 28.48 5.53
C SER A 37 -17.20 27.16 5.59
N ASP A 38 -16.33 26.90 4.61
CA ASP A 38 -15.43 25.74 4.61
C ASP A 38 -14.48 25.79 5.80
N ARG A 39 -13.92 26.97 6.11
CA ARG A 39 -13.02 27.15 7.27
C ARG A 39 -13.73 26.92 8.58
N ALA A 40 -14.94 27.45 8.74
CA ALA A 40 -15.77 27.22 9.91
C ALA A 40 -16.07 25.72 10.07
N ALA A 41 -16.47 25.04 8.99
CA ALA A 41 -16.75 23.61 9.00
C ALA A 41 -15.52 22.77 9.35
N LEU A 42 -14.31 23.12 8.87
CA LEU A 42 -13.05 22.47 9.21
C LEU A 42 -12.71 22.59 10.71
N VAL A 43 -12.96 23.76 11.30
CA VAL A 43 -12.72 24.01 12.74
C VAL A 43 -13.74 23.27 13.60
N GLU A 44 -15.04 23.41 13.28
CA GLU A 44 -16.13 22.77 14.01
C GLU A 44 -16.01 21.24 14.01
N ASN A 45 -15.59 20.66 12.88
CA ASN A 45 -15.48 19.21 12.71
C ASN A 45 -14.06 18.67 12.94
N LYS A 46 -13.11 19.47 13.46
CA LYS A 46 -11.68 19.11 13.56
C LYS A 46 -11.45 17.69 14.11
N GLN A 47 -12.07 17.35 15.23
CA GLN A 47 -11.86 16.04 15.88
C GLN A 47 -12.43 14.88 15.04
N ALA A 48 -13.61 15.07 14.46
CA ALA A 48 -14.22 14.08 13.58
C ALA A 48 -13.39 13.87 12.31
N LEU A 49 -12.81 14.94 11.75
CA LEU A 49 -11.93 14.89 10.59
C LEU A 49 -10.61 14.17 10.90
N LEU A 50 -9.98 14.46 12.05
CA LEU A 50 -8.78 13.74 12.48
C LEU A 50 -9.05 12.24 12.67
N ALA A 51 -10.19 11.89 13.30
CA ALA A 51 -10.60 10.51 13.47
C ALA A 51 -10.85 9.80 12.13
N ALA A 52 -11.49 10.50 11.18
CA ALA A 52 -11.71 9.98 9.83
C ALA A 52 -10.41 9.75 9.07
N LEU A 53 -9.49 10.72 9.08
CA LEU A 53 -8.16 10.60 8.45
C LEU A 53 -7.34 9.45 9.07
N ALA A 54 -7.36 9.30 10.38
CA ALA A 54 -6.68 8.19 11.07
C ALA A 54 -7.35 6.83 10.79
N ALA A 55 -8.66 6.81 10.53
CA ALA A 55 -9.35 5.59 10.09
C ALA A 55 -9.01 5.25 8.63
N GLU A 56 -8.93 6.24 7.75
CA GLU A 56 -8.47 6.08 6.36
C GLU A 56 -7.04 5.55 6.31
N GLU A 57 -6.13 6.12 7.11
CA GLU A 57 -4.73 5.67 7.21
C GLU A 57 -4.64 4.23 7.72
N ARG A 58 -5.39 3.88 8.77
CA ARG A 58 -5.45 2.48 9.26
C ARG A 58 -6.07 1.51 8.25
N ALA A 59 -7.05 1.95 7.48
CA ALA A 59 -7.65 1.13 6.42
C ALA A 59 -6.66 0.94 5.25
N ALA A 60 -5.91 1.99 4.89
CA ALA A 60 -4.84 1.91 3.90
C ALA A 60 -3.73 0.96 4.37
N GLU A 61 -3.27 1.10 5.61
CA GLU A 61 -2.33 0.19 6.27
C GLU A 61 -2.80 -1.27 6.23
N ALA A 62 -4.08 -1.52 6.54
CA ALA A 62 -4.65 -2.86 6.47
C ALA A 62 -4.64 -3.41 5.04
N ASN A 63 -4.96 -2.59 4.03
CA ASN A 63 -4.89 -2.98 2.62
C ASN A 63 -3.47 -3.32 2.17
N TYR A 64 -2.46 -2.57 2.64
CA TYR A 64 -1.07 -2.84 2.32
C TYR A 64 -0.58 -4.18 2.91
N ARG A 65 -1.11 -4.62 4.05
CA ARG A 65 -0.79 -5.94 4.62
C ARG A 65 -1.51 -7.11 3.94
N THR A 66 -2.44 -6.82 3.02
CA THR A 66 -3.18 -7.83 2.28
C THR A 66 -2.65 -7.96 0.86
N ASP A 67 -2.76 -9.15 0.29
CA ASP A 67 -2.44 -9.36 -1.11
C ASP A 67 -3.43 -8.58 -2.01
N PRO A 68 -2.95 -7.65 -2.86
CA PRO A 68 -3.81 -6.83 -3.71
C PRO A 68 -4.44 -7.59 -4.89
N ARG A 69 -4.07 -8.86 -5.11
CA ARG A 69 -4.67 -9.75 -6.14
C ARG A 69 -5.16 -11.06 -5.53
N PRO A 70 -6.13 -11.04 -4.60
CA PRO A 70 -6.58 -12.23 -3.88
C PRO A 70 -7.27 -13.27 -4.76
N GLU A 71 -7.65 -12.90 -5.99
CA GLU A 71 -8.25 -13.79 -6.96
C GLU A 71 -7.24 -14.73 -7.66
N LEU A 72 -5.94 -14.48 -7.53
CA LEU A 72 -4.89 -15.34 -8.10
C LEU A 72 -4.55 -16.52 -7.16
N PRO A 73 -4.20 -17.70 -7.70
CA PRO A 73 -4.17 -18.96 -6.93
C PRO A 73 -3.06 -19.05 -5.87
N ASP A 74 -2.07 -18.20 -5.93
CA ASP A 74 -0.92 -18.11 -5.02
C ASP A 74 -1.13 -17.09 -3.89
N HIS A 75 -2.37 -16.63 -3.69
CA HIS A 75 -2.78 -15.64 -2.70
C HIS A 75 -2.18 -15.86 -1.31
N SER A 76 -2.31 -17.07 -0.76
CA SER A 76 -1.86 -17.35 0.61
C SER A 76 -0.34 -17.20 0.78
N ALA A 77 0.44 -17.55 -0.25
CA ALA A 77 1.89 -17.36 -0.25
C ALA A 77 2.26 -15.87 -0.37
N TRP A 78 1.53 -15.11 -1.18
CA TRP A 78 1.70 -13.67 -1.30
C TRP A 78 1.38 -12.92 -0.01
N VAL A 79 0.31 -13.29 0.70
CA VAL A 79 -0.01 -12.70 2.01
C VAL A 79 1.15 -12.88 2.98
N ARG A 80 1.72 -14.09 3.08
CA ARG A 80 2.87 -14.35 3.96
C ARG A 80 4.12 -13.57 3.53
N LEU A 81 4.40 -13.53 2.24
CA LEU A 81 5.55 -12.81 1.70
C LEU A 81 5.45 -11.30 1.95
N LEU A 82 4.28 -10.69 1.66
CA LEU A 82 4.07 -9.26 1.85
C LEU A 82 4.07 -8.88 3.33
N ALA A 83 3.49 -9.69 4.21
CA ALA A 83 3.53 -9.45 5.65
C ALA A 83 4.99 -9.40 6.17
N ARG A 84 5.84 -10.34 5.75
CA ARG A 84 7.26 -10.35 6.16
C ARG A 84 8.07 -9.22 5.54
N ALA A 85 7.84 -8.92 4.26
CA ALA A 85 8.48 -7.78 3.62
C ALA A 85 8.12 -6.48 4.36
N TYR A 86 6.85 -6.33 4.75
CA TYR A 86 6.37 -5.21 5.52
C TYR A 86 7.00 -5.12 6.93
N GLU A 87 7.20 -6.25 7.61
CA GLU A 87 7.91 -6.29 8.89
C GLU A 87 9.38 -5.84 8.76
N ALA A 88 9.99 -6.05 7.60
CA ALA A 88 11.39 -5.71 7.36
C ALA A 88 11.63 -4.20 7.12
N ASP A 89 10.80 -3.53 6.32
CA ASP A 89 11.00 -2.12 5.95
C ASP A 89 9.75 -1.23 5.94
N GLY A 90 8.61 -1.76 6.36
CA GLY A 90 7.36 -1.02 6.54
C GLY A 90 6.86 -0.39 5.24
N HIS A 91 6.57 0.92 5.31
CA HIS A 91 6.01 1.70 4.20
C HIS A 91 7.06 2.37 3.31
N ASP A 92 8.34 1.98 3.37
CA ASP A 92 9.33 2.56 2.46
C ASP A 92 8.94 2.25 1.00
N PRO A 93 8.56 3.26 0.19
CA PRO A 93 8.15 3.02 -1.20
C PRO A 93 9.32 2.53 -2.07
N ALA A 94 10.56 2.73 -1.61
CA ALA A 94 11.76 2.20 -2.24
C ALA A 94 12.24 0.89 -1.59
N GLY A 95 11.48 0.33 -0.64
CA GLY A 95 11.77 -0.92 0.05
C GLY A 95 11.33 -2.17 -0.71
N VAL A 96 11.71 -3.34 -0.18
CA VAL A 96 11.33 -4.66 -0.69
C VAL A 96 9.82 -4.86 -0.64
N TYR A 97 9.14 -4.35 0.40
CA TYR A 97 7.68 -4.40 0.48
C TYR A 97 7.03 -3.67 -0.70
N GLY A 98 7.40 -2.39 -0.93
CA GLY A 98 6.85 -1.58 -2.02
C GLY A 98 7.10 -2.20 -3.39
N ALA A 99 8.31 -2.72 -3.61
CA ALA A 99 8.67 -3.42 -4.84
C ALA A 99 7.81 -4.68 -5.06
N LEU A 100 7.66 -5.54 -4.05
CA LEU A 100 6.86 -6.77 -4.14
C LEU A 100 5.38 -6.48 -4.33
N HIS A 101 4.82 -5.52 -3.57
CA HIS A 101 3.43 -5.11 -3.70
C HIS A 101 3.15 -4.60 -5.12
N GLY A 102 4.03 -3.75 -5.67
CA GLY A 102 3.95 -3.28 -7.05
C GLY A 102 3.96 -4.42 -8.07
N MET A 103 4.88 -5.39 -7.93
CA MET A 103 4.93 -6.57 -8.80
C MET A 103 3.66 -7.41 -8.72
N ARG A 104 3.10 -7.57 -7.51
CA ARG A 104 1.86 -8.31 -7.31
C ARG A 104 0.67 -7.64 -7.97
N CYS A 105 0.51 -6.32 -7.83
CA CYS A 105 -0.55 -5.57 -8.53
C CYS A 105 -0.54 -5.82 -10.04
N LEU A 106 0.67 -5.91 -10.62
CA LEU A 106 0.88 -6.18 -12.04
C LEU A 106 0.69 -7.67 -12.44
N GLY A 107 0.27 -8.51 -11.50
CA GLY A 107 -0.04 -9.92 -11.77
C GLY A 107 1.16 -10.87 -11.70
N ALA A 108 2.27 -10.46 -11.06
CA ALA A 108 3.37 -11.37 -10.78
C ALA A 108 2.89 -12.53 -9.90
N ARG A 109 3.51 -13.70 -10.11
CA ARG A 109 3.14 -14.95 -9.43
C ARG A 109 4.29 -15.53 -8.62
N LEU A 110 3.97 -16.38 -7.66
CA LEU A 110 4.90 -17.23 -6.94
C LEU A 110 4.71 -18.68 -7.39
N ALA A 111 5.82 -19.39 -7.50
CA ALA A 111 5.84 -20.83 -7.68
C ALA A 111 6.89 -21.45 -6.76
N ASP A 112 6.57 -22.60 -6.21
CA ASP A 112 7.51 -23.44 -5.47
C ASP A 112 8.40 -24.21 -6.45
N ASP A 113 9.71 -24.21 -6.22
CA ASP A 113 10.69 -24.95 -7.01
C ASP A 113 11.32 -26.14 -6.24
N GLY A 114 10.83 -26.45 -5.04
CA GLY A 114 11.35 -27.46 -4.13
C GLY A 114 12.47 -26.97 -3.19
N ASN A 115 12.99 -25.76 -3.40
CA ASN A 115 14.00 -25.11 -2.55
C ASN A 115 13.53 -23.74 -2.01
N GLY A 116 12.27 -23.41 -2.22
CA GLY A 116 11.67 -22.15 -1.82
C GLY A 116 10.72 -21.61 -2.89
N LEU A 117 10.27 -20.38 -2.69
CA LEU A 117 9.43 -19.70 -3.67
C LEU A 117 10.27 -18.93 -4.69
N ARG A 118 9.75 -18.83 -5.91
CA ARG A 118 10.29 -17.98 -6.97
C ARG A 118 9.22 -17.03 -7.48
N LEU A 119 9.60 -15.77 -7.69
CA LEU A 119 8.78 -14.86 -8.47
C LEU A 119 8.82 -15.24 -9.95
N LEU A 120 7.63 -15.24 -10.54
CA LEU A 120 7.35 -15.44 -11.95
C LEU A 120 6.67 -14.19 -12.53
N PRO A 121 6.80 -13.95 -13.84
CA PRO A 121 6.16 -12.81 -14.51
C PRO A 121 4.63 -12.82 -14.40
N GLY A 122 4.00 -14.01 -14.37
CA GLY A 122 2.56 -14.12 -14.34
C GLY A 122 1.91 -13.49 -15.57
N GLU A 123 1.11 -12.44 -15.37
CA GLU A 123 0.41 -11.71 -16.43
C GLU A 123 1.32 -10.73 -17.21
N LEU A 124 2.49 -10.38 -16.66
CA LEU A 124 3.42 -9.46 -17.31
C LEU A 124 4.08 -10.06 -18.56
N ALA A 125 4.27 -9.24 -19.58
CA ALA A 125 5.16 -9.57 -20.68
C ALA A 125 6.60 -9.80 -20.15
N ARG A 126 7.34 -10.75 -20.73
CA ARG A 126 8.66 -11.16 -20.21
C ARG A 126 9.66 -10.00 -20.14
N ASP A 127 9.71 -9.16 -21.16
CA ASP A 127 10.66 -8.05 -21.22
C ASP A 127 10.29 -6.93 -20.23
N GLU A 128 8.99 -6.68 -20.05
CA GLU A 128 8.47 -5.75 -19.04
C GLU A 128 8.80 -6.24 -17.64
N TYR A 129 8.52 -7.51 -17.34
CA TYR A 129 8.90 -8.13 -16.08
C TYR A 129 10.41 -8.03 -15.82
N ARG A 130 11.24 -8.29 -16.84
CA ARG A 130 12.71 -8.18 -16.71
C ARG A 130 13.13 -6.76 -16.37
N ALA A 131 12.57 -5.76 -17.04
CA ALA A 131 12.87 -4.35 -16.79
C ALA A 131 12.46 -3.92 -15.38
N LEU A 132 11.25 -4.27 -14.96
CA LEU A 132 10.75 -3.97 -13.61
C LEU A 132 11.55 -4.70 -12.53
N ARG A 133 11.87 -5.99 -12.74
CA ARG A 133 12.73 -6.76 -11.84
C ARG A 133 14.11 -6.12 -11.69
N GLN A 134 14.71 -5.67 -12.79
CA GLN A 134 16.02 -5.03 -12.74
C GLN A 134 15.99 -3.70 -11.97
N ARG A 135 14.93 -2.92 -12.15
CA ARG A 135 14.77 -1.62 -11.51
C ARG A 135 14.40 -1.71 -10.03
N TRP A 136 13.47 -2.61 -9.69
CA TRP A 136 12.79 -2.59 -8.39
C TRP A 136 13.10 -3.78 -7.51
N LEU A 137 13.38 -4.98 -8.06
CA LEU A 137 13.64 -6.16 -7.23
C LEU A 137 15.13 -6.40 -7.00
N LEU A 138 15.97 -6.22 -8.02
CA LEU A 138 17.41 -6.47 -7.90
C LEU A 138 18.12 -5.63 -6.82
N PRO A 139 17.74 -4.37 -6.55
CA PRO A 139 18.29 -3.63 -5.41
C PRO A 139 18.12 -4.34 -4.05
N HIS A 140 17.10 -5.18 -3.91
CA HIS A 140 16.77 -5.91 -2.68
C HIS A 140 17.06 -7.41 -2.79
N ARG A 141 17.97 -7.83 -3.67
CA ARG A 141 18.21 -9.24 -3.99
C ARG A 141 18.44 -10.12 -2.76
N GLU A 142 19.24 -9.65 -1.81
CA GLU A 142 19.58 -10.42 -0.60
C GLU A 142 18.34 -10.62 0.29
N ALA A 143 17.64 -9.53 0.62
CA ALA A 143 16.40 -9.57 1.39
C ALA A 143 15.33 -10.45 0.70
N LEU A 144 15.15 -10.30 -0.62
CA LEU A 144 14.22 -11.12 -1.39
C LEU A 144 14.56 -12.62 -1.33
N THR A 145 15.84 -12.96 -1.38
CA THR A 145 16.28 -14.37 -1.34
C THR A 145 15.94 -15.00 0.01
N LEU A 146 16.18 -14.27 1.10
CA LEU A 146 15.84 -14.72 2.45
C LEU A 146 14.32 -14.90 2.61
N LEU A 147 13.55 -13.86 2.28
CA LEU A 147 12.09 -13.86 2.41
C LEU A 147 11.43 -15.01 1.62
N LEU A 148 11.86 -15.23 0.38
CA LEU A 148 11.32 -16.29 -0.47
C LEU A 148 11.69 -17.70 0.03
N GLY A 149 12.87 -17.86 0.64
CA GLY A 149 13.29 -19.09 1.28
C GLY A 149 12.46 -19.40 2.53
N GLU A 150 12.26 -18.40 3.40
CA GLU A 150 11.47 -18.52 4.63
C GLU A 150 10.00 -18.89 4.34
N VAL A 151 9.36 -18.17 3.40
CA VAL A 151 7.95 -18.43 3.07
C VAL A 151 7.77 -19.79 2.39
N GLY A 152 8.75 -20.25 1.60
CA GLY A 152 8.73 -21.56 0.96
C GLY A 152 8.99 -22.73 1.91
N GLY A 153 9.89 -22.54 2.89
CA GLY A 153 10.20 -23.56 3.90
C GLY A 153 9.05 -23.86 4.86
N GLU A 154 8.12 -22.93 5.07
CA GLU A 154 6.94 -23.10 5.94
C GLU A 154 5.82 -23.94 5.31
N GLY A 155 5.91 -24.26 4.02
CA GLY A 155 4.94 -25.09 3.30
C GLY A 155 5.35 -26.56 3.15
N ALA A 156 6.54 -26.94 3.62
CA ALA A 156 7.01 -28.32 3.57
C ALA A 156 6.32 -29.16 4.66
N PRO A 157 5.73 -30.34 4.34
CA PRO A 157 5.08 -31.22 5.31
C PRO A 157 6.04 -31.79 6.34
#